data_AF-U2Q598-F1
#
_entry.id   AF-U2Q598-F1
#
_cell.length_a   1.000
_cell.length_b   1.000
_cell.length_c   1.000
_cell.angle_alpha   90.00
_cell.angle_beta   90.00
_cell.angle_gamma   90.00
#
_symmetry.space_group_name_H-M   'P 1'
#
loop_
_entity.id
_entity.type
_entity.pdbx_description
1 polymer ?
#
loop_
_entity_poly.entity_id
_entity_poly.type
_entity_poly.pdbx_seq_one_letter_code
_entity_poly.pdbx_strand_id
1 'polypeptide(L)'
;MPTWQDGESAHALVAARLGVDDRLPACTPWDWRGARRSRHDGRSDDPGPAHGQDTPEELSALHGAGEAVDRVHARIGEWLRPGRTEDEIGSDIAAALAEEGHERADFVIVASGPHGASPHHGRSDRVVRAGEPVVVDIGGPAPSGRFSDSTLCNRSGRDWRLPA
;
A
#
# COMPACT_ATOMS: atom_id res chain seq x y z
N MET A 1 -0.89 -31.77 -32.61
CA MET A 1 -0.66 -31.02 -31.36
C MET A 1 -2.00 -30.99 -30.64
N PRO A 2 -2.17 -31.56 -29.44
CA PRO A 2 -3.43 -31.40 -28.72
C PRO A 2 -3.56 -29.92 -28.35
N THR A 3 -4.68 -29.30 -28.74
CA THR A 3 -5.06 -27.94 -28.36
C THR A 3 -5.79 -27.99 -27.02
N TRP A 4 -5.37 -27.15 -26.07
CA TRP A 4 -6.05 -26.98 -24.77
C TRP A 4 -7.52 -26.57 -24.95
N GLN A 5 -8.44 -27.17 -24.19
CA GLN A 5 -9.85 -26.77 -24.17
C GLN A 5 -10.22 -26.01 -22.90
N ASP A 6 -11.20 -25.12 -23.02
CA ASP A 6 -11.72 -24.35 -21.89
C ASP A 6 -12.28 -25.27 -20.80
N GLY A 7 -11.90 -25.01 -19.55
CA GLY A 7 -12.17 -25.90 -18.40
C GLY A 7 -11.10 -26.95 -18.12
N GLU A 8 -10.15 -27.19 -19.03
CA GLU A 8 -8.94 -27.95 -18.71
C GLU A 8 -7.90 -27.07 -18.03
N SER A 9 -6.99 -27.65 -17.24
CA SER A 9 -5.86 -26.87 -16.71
C SER A 9 -4.77 -26.76 -17.77
N ALA A 10 -4.59 -25.57 -18.35
CA ALA A 10 -3.48 -25.30 -19.26
C ALA A 10 -2.13 -25.59 -18.59
N HIS A 11 -2.04 -25.28 -17.30
CA HIS A 11 -0.87 -25.55 -16.47
C HIS A 11 -0.54 -27.05 -16.38
N ALA A 12 -1.55 -27.92 -16.24
CA ALA A 12 -1.33 -29.37 -16.18
C ALA A 12 -0.71 -29.93 -17.49
N LEU A 13 -1.07 -29.36 -18.64
CA LEU A 13 -0.55 -29.80 -19.94
C LEU A 13 0.95 -29.49 -20.14
N VAL A 14 1.45 -28.41 -19.54
CA VAL A 14 2.84 -27.95 -19.69
C VAL A 14 3.70 -28.15 -18.45
N ALA A 15 3.10 -28.59 -17.33
CA ALA A 15 3.77 -28.73 -16.03
C ALA A 15 5.06 -29.54 -16.10
N ALA A 16 5.17 -30.58 -16.95
CA ALA A 16 6.37 -31.39 -17.06
C ALA A 16 7.54 -30.72 -17.84
N ARG A 17 7.30 -29.57 -18.49
CA ARG A 17 8.21 -28.96 -19.48
C ARG A 17 8.65 -27.52 -19.15
N LEU A 18 8.18 -26.93 -18.07
CA LEU A 18 8.53 -25.57 -17.65
C LEU A 18 9.31 -25.57 -16.34
N GLY A 19 10.32 -24.70 -16.24
CA GLY A 19 11.01 -24.36 -15.00
C GLY A 19 10.32 -23.19 -14.28
N VAL A 20 10.54 -23.09 -12.96
CA VAL A 20 10.16 -21.92 -12.17
C VAL A 20 11.37 -20.98 -12.12
N ASP A 21 11.14 -19.69 -12.35
CA ASP A 21 12.12 -18.61 -12.18
C ASP A 21 11.70 -17.74 -10.98
N ASP A 22 12.66 -17.13 -10.30
CA ASP A 22 12.43 -16.30 -9.10
C ASP A 22 11.67 -14.99 -9.41
N ARG A 23 11.53 -14.63 -10.69
CA ARG A 23 10.71 -13.49 -11.16
C ARG A 23 9.29 -13.86 -11.58
N LEU A 24 8.88 -15.12 -11.44
CA LEU A 24 7.49 -15.48 -11.73
C LEU A 24 6.54 -14.87 -10.69
N PRO A 25 5.42 -14.26 -11.12
CA PRO A 25 4.37 -13.81 -10.21
C PRO A 25 3.91 -14.97 -9.31
N ALA A 26 3.77 -14.71 -8.01
CA ALA A 26 3.50 -15.73 -7.00
C ALA A 26 2.22 -16.57 -7.25
N CYS A 27 1.27 -16.05 -8.04
CA CYS A 27 0.08 -16.78 -8.47
C CYS A 27 0.41 -17.98 -9.38
N THR A 28 1.43 -17.89 -10.24
CA THR A 28 1.76 -18.94 -11.21
C THR A 28 2.32 -20.21 -10.54
N PRO A 29 3.28 -20.14 -9.59
CA PRO A 29 3.67 -21.33 -8.82
C PRO A 29 2.54 -21.91 -7.97
N TRP A 30 1.59 -21.08 -7.52
CA TRP A 30 0.45 -21.52 -6.71
C TRP A 30 -0.51 -22.41 -7.49
N ASP A 31 -0.85 -22.04 -8.73
CA ASP A 31 -1.68 -22.86 -9.62
C ASP A 31 -0.99 -24.17 -10.03
N TRP A 32 0.36 -24.21 -10.01
CA TRP A 32 1.13 -25.42 -10.32
C TRP A 32 1.16 -26.42 -9.16
N ARG A 33 0.86 -26.00 -7.92
CA ARG A 33 0.80 -26.90 -6.74
C ARG A 33 -0.23 -28.02 -6.92
N GLY A 34 -1.33 -27.75 -7.62
CA GLY A 34 -2.35 -28.77 -7.93
C GLY A 34 -1.89 -29.78 -8.98
N ALA A 35 -1.01 -29.37 -9.91
CA ALA A 35 -0.57 -30.16 -11.06
C ALA A 35 0.69 -30.98 -10.80
N ARG A 36 1.58 -30.54 -9.90
CA ARG A 36 2.79 -31.30 -9.52
C ARG A 36 2.74 -31.70 -8.05
N ARG A 37 2.89 -33.00 -7.78
CA ARG A 37 3.32 -33.53 -6.46
C ARG A 37 4.81 -33.27 -6.22
N SER A 38 5.34 -32.12 -6.63
CA SER A 38 6.72 -31.73 -6.32
C SER A 38 6.70 -30.78 -5.13
N ARG A 39 7.44 -31.16 -4.08
CA ARG A 39 7.81 -30.22 -3.02
C ARG A 39 8.53 -29.05 -3.69
N HIS A 40 7.92 -27.87 -3.63
CA HIS A 40 8.63 -26.64 -3.91
C HIS A 40 9.30 -26.23 -2.60
N ASP A 41 10.61 -26.38 -2.52
CA ASP A 41 11.44 -25.52 -1.71
C ASP A 41 11.47 -24.15 -2.38
N GLY A 42 10.41 -23.37 -2.17
CA GLY A 42 10.37 -21.94 -2.54
C GLY A 42 11.29 -21.13 -1.64
N ARG A 43 12.56 -21.54 -1.53
CA ARG A 43 13.57 -20.88 -0.75
C ARG A 43 14.27 -19.91 -1.69
N SER A 44 13.88 -18.65 -1.62
CA SER A 44 14.79 -17.56 -1.93
C SER A 44 16.11 -17.82 -1.18
N ASP A 45 17.24 -17.67 -1.85
CA ASP A 45 18.56 -17.76 -1.23
C ASP A 45 18.64 -16.68 -0.13
N ASP A 46 18.37 -17.12 1.09
CA ASP A 46 18.35 -16.36 2.35
C ASP A 46 17.53 -15.05 2.35
N PRO A 47 16.22 -15.07 2.68
CA PRO A 47 15.41 -13.86 2.84
C PRO A 47 15.80 -12.99 4.06
N GLY A 48 16.94 -13.24 4.71
CA GLY A 48 17.15 -12.86 6.10
C GLY A 48 16.22 -13.68 7.02
N PRO A 49 16.26 -13.49 8.35
CA PRO A 49 15.30 -14.14 9.23
C PRO A 49 13.89 -13.78 8.76
N ALA A 50 13.06 -14.79 8.51
CA ALA A 50 11.66 -14.58 8.21
C ALA A 50 11.06 -13.72 9.33
N HIS A 51 10.53 -12.53 9.00
CA HIS A 51 9.63 -11.75 9.87
C HIS A 51 8.29 -12.48 10.01
N GLY A 52 8.32 -13.75 10.43
CA GLY A 52 7.14 -14.60 10.46
C GLY A 52 6.20 -14.24 11.61
N GLN A 53 6.72 -13.62 12.67
CA GLN A 53 5.97 -13.15 13.82
C GLN A 53 6.71 -11.97 14.45
N ASP A 54 6.06 -10.81 14.52
CA ASP A 54 6.56 -9.67 15.26
C ASP A 54 6.57 -9.98 16.77
N THR A 55 7.61 -9.57 17.49
CA THR A 55 7.65 -9.62 18.97
C THR A 55 6.62 -8.65 19.56
N PRO A 56 6.24 -8.81 20.85
CA PRO A 56 5.37 -7.85 21.52
C PRO A 56 5.88 -6.40 21.45
N GLU A 57 7.21 -6.20 21.50
CA GLU A 57 7.84 -4.89 21.36
C GLU A 57 7.69 -4.34 19.93
N GLU A 58 7.88 -5.18 18.91
CA GLU A 58 7.69 -4.81 17.51
C GLU A 58 6.22 -4.46 17.23
N LEU A 59 5.28 -5.24 17.76
CA LEU A 59 3.84 -4.96 17.67
C LEU A 59 3.46 -3.65 18.37
N SER A 60 4.00 -3.40 19.57
CA SER A 60 3.78 -2.14 20.28
C SER A 60 4.33 -0.94 19.49
N ALA A 61 5.48 -1.10 18.84
CA ALA A 61 6.07 -0.07 18.00
C ALA A 61 5.26 0.17 16.71
N LEU A 62 4.72 -0.88 16.10
CA LEU A 62 3.80 -0.77 14.96
C LEU A 62 2.50 -0.07 15.35
N HIS A 63 1.91 -0.40 16.50
CA HIS A 63 0.72 0.31 17.01
C HIS A 63 1.02 1.79 17.23
N GLY A 64 2.16 2.14 17.83
CA GLY A 64 2.54 3.55 18.00
C GLY A 64 2.69 4.30 16.68
N ALA A 65 3.28 3.69 15.65
CA ALA A 65 3.37 4.27 14.31
C ALA A 65 1.99 4.42 13.65
N GLY A 66 1.11 3.43 13.84
CA GLY A 66 -0.29 3.46 13.39
C GLY A 66 -1.09 4.59 14.04
N GLU A 67 -1.04 4.70 15.36
CA GLU A 67 -1.71 5.78 16.10
C GLU A 67 -1.22 7.17 15.68
N ALA A 68 0.06 7.30 15.35
CA ALA A 68 0.62 8.56 14.86
C ALA A 68 0.05 8.94 13.47
N VAL A 69 0.00 8.01 12.51
CA VAL A 69 -0.59 8.30 11.20
C VAL A 69 -2.11 8.52 11.29
N ASP A 70 -2.79 7.86 12.22
CA ASP A 70 -4.22 8.06 12.46
C ASP A 70 -4.52 9.48 12.96
N ARG A 71 -3.65 10.07 13.79
CA ARG A 71 -3.77 11.47 14.20
C ARG A 71 -3.61 12.44 13.03
N VAL A 72 -2.75 12.13 12.05
CA VAL A 72 -2.61 12.92 10.82
C VAL A 72 -3.86 12.80 9.95
N HIS A 73 -4.40 11.59 9.76
CA HIS A 73 -5.68 11.38 9.06
C HIS A 73 -6.83 12.12 9.73
N ALA A 74 -6.84 12.16 11.07
CA ALA A 74 -7.76 12.95 11.88
C ALA A 74 -7.51 14.47 11.82
N ARG A 75 -6.60 14.95 10.97
CA ARG A 75 -6.36 16.37 10.64
C ARG A 75 -6.57 16.68 9.15
N ILE A 76 -6.91 15.69 8.31
CA ILE A 76 -6.70 15.76 6.85
C ILE A 76 -7.32 16.96 6.13
N GLY A 77 -8.52 17.39 6.50
CA GLY A 77 -9.16 18.55 5.87
C GLY A 77 -9.10 19.84 6.68
N GLU A 78 -8.13 19.94 7.59
CA GLU A 78 -7.40 21.20 7.76
C GLU A 78 -6.83 21.61 6.38
N TRP A 79 -6.28 20.64 5.64
CA TRP A 79 -5.58 20.88 4.38
C TRP A 79 -6.39 20.57 3.12
N LEU A 80 -7.19 19.49 3.12
CA LEU A 80 -7.99 19.00 1.98
C LEU A 80 -9.17 19.92 1.62
N ARG A 81 -8.83 21.09 1.08
CA ARG A 81 -9.75 22.17 0.72
C ARG A 81 -9.78 22.34 -0.80
N PRO A 82 -10.96 22.51 -1.42
CA PRO A 82 -11.05 22.83 -2.84
C PRO A 82 -10.24 24.09 -3.18
N GLY A 83 -9.58 24.09 -4.33
CA GLY A 83 -8.75 25.21 -4.80
C GLY A 83 -7.26 25.08 -4.48
N ARG A 84 -6.86 24.11 -3.66
CA ARG A 84 -5.46 23.77 -3.41
C ARG A 84 -4.97 22.68 -4.36
N THR A 85 -3.67 22.65 -4.63
CA THR A 85 -3.06 21.56 -5.41
C THR A 85 -2.81 20.32 -4.55
N GLU A 86 -2.71 19.16 -5.20
CA GLU A 86 -2.30 17.92 -4.51
C GLU A 86 -0.92 18.07 -3.84
N ASP A 87 0.01 18.80 -4.46
CA ASP A 87 1.35 19.03 -3.92
C ASP A 87 1.37 19.93 -2.67
N GLU A 88 0.58 21.01 -2.67
CA GLU A 88 0.39 21.88 -1.51
C GLU A 88 -0.16 21.10 -0.32
N ILE A 89 -1.21 20.31 -0.56
CA ILE A 89 -1.84 19.47 0.47
C ILE A 89 -0.85 18.41 0.96
N GLY A 90 -0.15 17.74 0.05
CA GLY A 90 0.83 16.71 0.42
C GLY A 90 2.00 17.26 1.24
N SER A 91 2.40 18.51 0.99
CA SER A 91 3.46 19.17 1.78
C SER A 91 3.03 19.44 3.21
N ASP A 92 1.79 19.87 3.44
CA ASP A 92 1.26 20.05 4.79
C ASP A 92 1.14 18.72 5.55
N ILE A 93 0.67 17.67 4.86
CA ILE A 93 0.56 16.33 5.43
C ILE A 93 1.94 15.78 5.82
N ALA A 94 2.96 15.99 4.98
CA ALA A 94 4.32 15.58 5.28
C ALA A 94 4.86 16.29 6.54
N ALA A 95 4.55 17.57 6.71
CA ALA A 95 4.88 18.31 7.93
C ALA A 95 4.13 17.75 9.15
N ALA A 96 2.84 17.44 9.01
CA ALA A 96 2.04 16.88 10.08
C ALA A 96 2.52 15.48 10.53
N LEU A 97 2.98 14.62 9.62
CA LEU A 97 3.61 13.35 9.99
C LEU A 97 4.82 13.56 10.90
N ALA A 98 5.70 14.51 10.56
CA ALA A 98 6.85 14.84 11.40
C ALA A 98 6.42 15.44 12.76
N GLU A 99 5.36 16.25 12.80
CA GLU A 99 4.79 16.78 14.05
C GLU A 99 4.21 15.67 14.96
N GLU A 100 3.56 14.66 14.38
CA GLU A 100 2.92 13.56 15.12
C GLU A 100 3.88 12.45 15.56
N GLY A 101 5.17 12.58 15.21
CA GLY A 101 6.26 11.77 15.77
C GLY A 101 6.97 10.87 14.77
N HIS A 102 6.67 10.93 13.47
CA HIS A 102 7.49 10.26 12.45
C HIS A 102 8.83 10.98 12.26
N GLU A 103 9.88 10.24 11.91
CA GLU A 103 11.18 10.86 11.59
C GLU A 103 11.09 11.70 10.30
N ARG A 104 10.30 11.22 9.35
CA ARG A 104 9.97 11.87 8.08
C ARG A 104 8.74 11.19 7.46
N ALA A 105 8.10 11.88 6.53
CA ALA A 105 7.24 11.21 5.56
C ALA A 105 8.13 10.50 4.52
N ASP A 106 7.97 9.19 4.38
CA ASP A 106 8.69 8.42 3.35
C ASP A 106 7.91 8.42 2.03
N PHE A 107 6.58 8.45 2.12
CA PHE A 107 5.69 8.71 1.00
C PHE A 107 4.45 9.52 1.43
N VAL A 108 3.96 10.32 0.48
CA VAL A 108 2.69 11.04 0.57
C VAL A 108 2.04 11.05 -0.80
N ILE A 109 0.88 10.41 -0.91
CA ILE A 109 0.06 10.38 -2.11
C ILE A 109 -1.20 11.18 -1.83
N VAL A 110 -1.52 12.10 -2.74
CA VAL A 110 -2.77 12.85 -2.74
C VAL A 110 -3.34 12.76 -4.16
N ALA A 111 -4.30 11.86 -4.35
CA ALA A 111 -4.83 11.52 -5.66
C ALA A 111 -6.31 11.94 -5.77
N SER A 112 -6.55 13.10 -6.37
CA SER A 112 -7.87 13.72 -6.45
C SER A 112 -8.61 13.41 -7.76
N GLY A 113 -9.91 13.13 -7.63
CA GLY A 113 -10.79 12.83 -8.76
C GLY A 113 -10.24 11.67 -9.62
N PRO A 114 -9.97 11.87 -10.93
CA PRO A 114 -9.44 10.83 -11.80
C PRO A 114 -8.11 10.22 -11.34
N HIS A 115 -7.26 10.98 -10.63
CA HIS A 115 -5.98 10.46 -10.14
C HIS A 115 -6.16 9.33 -9.11
N GLY A 116 -7.27 9.33 -8.37
CA GLY A 116 -7.57 8.26 -7.41
C GLY A 116 -7.78 6.88 -8.05
N ALA A 117 -7.94 6.80 -9.37
CA ALA A 117 -8.00 5.53 -10.11
C ALA A 117 -6.61 5.04 -10.58
N SER A 118 -5.54 5.81 -10.37
CA SER A 118 -4.17 5.45 -10.72
C SER A 118 -3.45 4.94 -9.46
N PRO A 119 -3.17 3.62 -9.34
CA PRO A 119 -2.59 3.03 -8.12
C PRO A 119 -1.15 3.47 -7.83
N HIS A 120 -0.47 4.09 -8.81
CA HIS A 120 0.90 4.60 -8.65
C HIS A 120 0.95 6.13 -8.79
N HIS A 121 -0.17 6.83 -8.59
CA HIS A 121 -0.16 8.29 -8.52
C HIS A 121 0.63 8.77 -7.30
N GLY A 122 1.33 9.88 -7.43
CA GLY A 122 2.01 10.54 -6.31
C GLY A 122 1.31 11.84 -5.92
N ARG A 123 1.97 12.96 -6.20
CA ARG A 123 1.43 14.33 -6.07
C ARG A 123 1.57 15.06 -7.41
N SER A 124 0.72 16.06 -7.64
CA SER A 124 0.77 16.87 -8.86
C SER A 124 0.28 18.30 -8.62
N ASP A 125 0.43 19.16 -9.62
CA ASP A 125 -0.14 20.52 -9.60
C ASP A 125 -1.66 20.54 -9.86
N ARG A 126 -2.33 19.37 -9.93
CA ARG A 126 -3.78 19.31 -10.10
C ARG A 126 -4.46 19.97 -8.91
N VAL A 127 -5.32 20.95 -9.21
CA VAL A 127 -6.19 21.59 -8.23
C VAL A 127 -7.34 20.64 -7.86
N VAL A 128 -7.50 20.39 -6.57
CA VAL A 128 -8.62 19.63 -6.01
C VAL A 128 -9.91 20.43 -6.18
N ARG A 129 -10.94 19.82 -6.79
CA ARG A 129 -12.25 20.45 -6.95
C ARG A 129 -13.21 20.00 -5.86
N ALA A 130 -14.23 20.80 -5.59
CA ALA A 130 -15.22 20.52 -4.56
C ALA A 130 -16.02 19.24 -4.85
N GLY A 131 -16.23 18.42 -3.83
CA GLY A 131 -17.01 17.19 -3.92
C GLY A 131 -16.30 16.01 -4.59
N GLU A 132 -15.04 16.16 -5.01
CA GLU A 132 -14.27 15.07 -5.60
C GLU A 132 -13.81 14.06 -4.53
N PRO A 133 -13.76 12.76 -4.87
CA PRO A 133 -13.05 11.79 -4.05
C PRO A 133 -11.56 12.12 -4.09
N VAL A 134 -10.88 11.93 -2.96
CA VAL A 134 -9.43 12.09 -2.84
C VAL A 134 -8.87 10.94 -2.04
N VAL A 135 -8.03 10.13 -2.67
CA VAL A 135 -7.25 9.09 -1.99
C VAL A 135 -6.04 9.76 -1.36
N VAL A 136 -5.87 9.55 -0.05
CA VAL A 136 -4.71 9.99 0.72
C VAL A 136 -4.04 8.75 1.25
N ASP A 137 -2.82 8.51 0.81
CA ASP A 137 -2.01 7.36 1.23
C ASP A 137 -0.67 7.86 1.75
N ILE A 138 -0.40 7.60 3.03
CA ILE A 138 0.65 8.27 3.78
C ILE A 138 1.35 7.32 4.73
N GLY A 139 2.65 7.54 4.89
CA GLY A 139 3.44 6.70 5.77
C GLY A 139 4.90 7.12 5.88
N GLY A 140 5.55 6.51 6.86
CA GLY A 140 6.97 6.72 7.11
C GLY A 140 7.45 6.01 8.36
N PRO A 141 8.77 6.08 8.64
CA PRO A 141 9.36 5.49 9.83
C PRO A 141 9.06 6.31 11.08
N ALA A 142 8.64 5.62 12.14
CA ALA A 142 8.71 6.11 13.51
C ALA A 142 10.14 5.96 14.06
N PRO A 143 10.51 6.65 15.16
CA PRO A 143 11.82 6.54 15.80
C PRO A 143 12.21 5.12 16.26
N SER A 144 11.24 4.22 16.36
CA SER A 144 11.44 2.79 16.63
C SER A 144 11.98 2.01 15.42
N GLY A 145 12.05 2.63 14.24
CA GLY A 145 12.36 1.99 12.97
C GLY A 145 11.17 1.25 12.34
N ARG A 146 9.98 1.25 12.96
CA ARG A 146 8.75 0.68 12.39
C ARG A 146 8.05 1.70 11.52
N PHE A 147 7.45 1.23 10.43
CA PHE A 147 6.78 2.07 9.46
C PHE A 147 5.28 2.06 9.70
N SER A 148 4.64 3.20 9.47
CA SER A 148 3.21 3.26 9.21
C SER A 148 2.95 3.30 7.71
N ASP A 149 1.81 2.76 7.30
CA ASP A 149 1.28 2.81 5.95
C ASP A 149 -0.24 2.78 6.06
N SER A 150 -0.92 3.87 5.69
CA SER A 150 -2.36 3.99 5.88
C SER A 150 -3.00 4.85 4.80
N THR A 151 -3.99 4.26 4.12
CA THR A 151 -4.77 4.90 3.07
C THR A 151 -6.21 5.19 3.52
N LEU A 152 -6.68 6.42 3.30
CA LEU A 152 -8.11 6.77 3.41
C LEU A 152 -8.62 7.44 2.13
N CYS A 153 -9.88 7.17 1.80
CA CYS A 153 -10.59 7.86 0.72
C CYS A 153 -11.53 8.92 1.31
N ASN A 154 -11.26 10.18 0.97
CA ASN A 154 -11.94 11.36 1.47
C ASN A 154 -12.81 12.00 0.37
N ARG A 155 -13.71 12.92 0.75
CA ARG A 155 -14.40 13.80 -0.20
C ARG A 155 -14.08 15.25 0.12
N SER A 156 -13.56 16.01 -0.85
CA SER A 156 -13.13 17.39 -0.64
C SER A 156 -14.31 18.32 -0.25
N GLY A 157 -14.05 19.27 0.65
CA GLY A 157 -15.01 20.29 1.06
C GLY A 157 -16.13 19.81 1.99
N ARG A 158 -16.02 18.61 2.58
CA ARG A 158 -16.91 18.13 3.64
C ARG A 158 -16.27 18.36 5.01
N ASP A 159 -17.08 18.56 6.06
CA ASP A 159 -16.57 18.61 7.43
C ASP A 159 -16.23 17.19 7.91
N TRP A 160 -14.99 17.09 8.38
CA TRP A 160 -14.14 15.93 8.67
C TRP A 160 -14.18 15.19 9.98
N ARG A 161 -14.96 15.64 10.95
CA ARG A 161 -14.74 15.21 12.32
C ARG A 161 -15.05 13.71 12.45
N LEU A 162 -14.04 12.90 12.75
CA LEU A 162 -14.25 11.53 13.22
C LEU A 162 -15.20 11.60 14.42
N PRO A 163 -16.24 10.75 14.51
CA PRO A 163 -17.05 10.69 15.71
C PRO A 163 -16.13 10.37 16.90
N ALA A 164 -16.30 11.15 17.98
CA ALA A 164 -15.59 10.97 19.25
C ALA A 164 -15.93 9.62 19.91
#